data_AF-A0A2T2MZZ3-F1
#
_entry.id   AF-A0A2T2MZZ3-F1
#
_cell.length_a   1.000
_cell.length_b   1.000
_cell.length_c   1.000
_cell.angle_alpha   90.00
_cell.angle_beta   90.00
_cell.angle_gamma   90.00
#
_symmetry.space_group_name_H-M   'P 1'
#
loop_
_entity.id
_entity.type
_entity.pdbx_description
1 polymer ?
#
loop_
_entity_poly.entity_id
_entity_poly.type
_entity_poly.pdbx_seq_one_letter_code
_entity_poly.pdbx_strand_id
1 'polypeptide(L)' 'CVKMFQRGDNHKMHLGTHNPSRKKKHICYYADCKRSFFRNEDLERHLNNFHYKKRGFYCNKCDS' A
#
# COMPACT_ATOMS: atom_id res chain seq x y z
N CYS A 1 6.57 -2.00 -16.07
CA CYS A 1 6.67 -3.09 -15.06
C CYS A 1 7.63 -4.13 -15.62
N VAL A 2 8.56 -4.69 -14.83
CA VAL A 2 9.61 -5.63 -15.31
C VAL A 2 9.31 -7.08 -14.86
N LYS A 3 8.06 -7.37 -14.49
CA LYS A 3 7.69 -8.72 -14.03
C LYS A 3 7.54 -9.67 -15.22
N MET A 4 8.31 -10.75 -15.19
CA MET A 4 8.17 -11.87 -16.12
C MET A 4 7.26 -12.94 -15.52
N PHE A 5 6.38 -13.50 -16.34
CA PHE A 5 5.43 -14.54 -15.94
C PHE A 5 5.68 -15.79 -16.77
N GLN A 6 5.72 -16.95 -16.11
CA GLN A 6 5.90 -18.25 -16.76
C GLN A 6 4.63 -18.73 -17.50
N ARG A 7 3.47 -18.15 -17.19
CA ARG A 7 2.17 -18.52 -17.78
C ARG A 7 1.38 -17.29 -18.21
N GLY A 8 0.65 -17.41 -19.32
CA GLY A 8 -0.09 -16.30 -19.94
C GLY A 8 -1.36 -15.86 -19.20
N ASP A 9 -1.99 -16.76 -18.45
CA ASP A 9 -3.12 -16.48 -17.56
C ASP A 9 -2.74 -15.50 -16.44
N ASN A 10 -1.59 -15.73 -15.81
CA ASN A 10 -1.04 -14.86 -14.78
C ASN A 10 -0.65 -13.47 -15.34
N HIS A 11 -0.10 -13.43 -16.55
CA HIS A 11 0.18 -12.17 -17.24
C HIS A 11 -1.11 -11.39 -17.50
N LYS A 12 -2.17 -12.05 -18.00
CA LYS A 12 -3.47 -11.41 -18.24
C LYS A 12 -4.10 -10.85 -16.96
N MET A 13 -4.00 -11.58 -15.85
CA MET A 13 -4.42 -11.10 -14.54
C MET A 13 -3.58 -9.89 -14.07
N HIS A 14 -2.26 -9.92 -14.30
CA HIS A 14 -1.36 -8.82 -13.98
C HIS A 14 -1.68 -7.53 -14.77
N LEU A 15 -2.11 -7.63 -16.02
CA LEU A 15 -2.57 -6.46 -16.78
C LEU A 15 -3.74 -5.75 -16.09
N GLY A 16 -4.59 -6.50 -15.37
CA GLY A 16 -5.65 -5.95 -14.53
C GLY A 16 -5.14 -5.07 -13.37
N THR A 17 -3.88 -5.21 -12.95
CA THR A 17 -3.23 -4.32 -11.97
C THR A 17 -2.81 -2.98 -12.56
N HIS A 18 -2.56 -2.92 -13.87
CA HIS A 18 -2.26 -1.68 -14.59
C HIS A 18 -3.50 -0.87 -14.97
N ASN A 19 -4.70 -1.42 -14.75
CA ASN A 19 -5.94 -0.71 -15.05
C ASN A 19 -6.07 0.57 -14.18
N PRO A 20 -6.02 1.77 -14.78
CA PRO A 20 -6.10 3.04 -14.06
C PRO A 20 -7.51 3.28 -13.46
N SER A 21 -8.54 2.60 -13.98
CA SER A 21 -9.91 2.63 -13.44
C SER A 21 -10.09 1.75 -12.19
N ARG A 22 -9.03 1.13 -11.66
CA ARG A 22 -9.11 0.53 -10.32
C ARG A 22 -9.48 1.63 -9.33
N LYS A 23 -10.71 1.59 -8.85
CA LYS A 23 -11.18 2.55 -7.85
C LYS A 23 -10.33 2.38 -6.60
N LYS A 24 -9.62 3.44 -6.21
CA LYS A 24 -8.94 3.53 -4.92
C LYS A 24 -10.01 3.67 -3.84
N LYS A 25 -10.57 2.54 -3.42
CA LYS A 25 -11.68 2.48 -2.45
C LYS A 25 -11.25 2.90 -1.05
N HIS A 26 -9.94 2.86 -0.76
CA HIS A 26 -9.40 3.09 0.57
C HIS A 26 -8.76 4.48 0.63
N ILE A 27 -9.56 5.48 1.04
CA ILE A 27 -9.14 6.87 1.12
C ILE A 27 -8.83 7.20 2.57
N CYS A 28 -7.75 7.95 2.80
CA CYS A 28 -7.46 8.47 4.13
C CYS A 28 -8.55 9.48 4.53
N TYR A 29 -9.13 9.30 5.72
CA TYR A 29 -10.24 10.14 6.19
C TYR A 29 -9.75 11.42 6.91
N TYR A 30 -8.44 11.60 7.07
CA TYR A 30 -7.88 12.80 7.67
C TYR A 30 -7.95 13.98 6.71
N ALA A 31 -8.51 15.11 7.17
CA ALA A 31 -8.69 16.31 6.34
C ALA A 31 -7.38 16.88 5.79
N ASP A 32 -6.28 16.71 6.52
CA ASP A 32 -4.93 17.12 6.12
C ASP A 32 -4.24 16.12 5.17
N CYS A 33 -4.83 14.93 4.96
CA CYS A 33 -4.27 13.88 4.12
C CYS A 33 -5.22 13.44 3.00
N LYS A 34 -4.90 13.83 1.76
CA LYS A 34 -5.67 13.46 0.55
C LYS A 34 -5.19 12.17 -0.12
N ARG A 35 -4.53 11.27 0.62
CA ARG A 35 -4.00 10.02 0.05
C ARG A 35 -5.10 8.98 -0.15
N SER A 36 -5.01 8.26 -1.26
CA SER A 36 -5.92 7.18 -1.63
C SER A 36 -5.15 5.95 -2.10
N PHE A 37 -5.64 4.79 -1.69
CA PHE A 37 -5.00 3.49 -1.84
C PHE A 37 -5.94 2.48 -2.50
N PHE A 38 -5.35 1.52 -3.19
CA PHE A 38 -6.09 0.44 -3.85
C PHE A 38 -6.42 -0.71 -2.91
N ARG A 39 -5.65 -0.89 -1.82
CA ARG A 39 -5.79 -1.96 -0.84
C ARG A 39 -6.00 -1.37 0.55
N ASN A 40 -6.69 -2.14 1.39
CA ASN A 40 -6.92 -1.77 2.78
C ASN A 40 -5.61 -1.75 3.58
N GLU A 41 -4.77 -2.78 3.44
CA GLU A 41 -3.46 -2.90 4.10
C GLU A 41 -2.55 -1.67 3.88
N ASP A 42 -2.55 -1.13 2.65
CA ASP A 42 -1.79 0.08 2.33
C ASP A 42 -2.34 1.33 3.05
N LEU A 43 -3.66 1.44 3.16
CA LEU A 43 -4.29 2.50 3.94
C LEU A 43 -3.98 2.33 5.43
N GLU A 44 -4.12 1.13 6.00
CA GLU A 44 -3.83 0.86 7.41
C GLU A 44 -2.38 1.18 7.77
N ARG A 45 -1.42 0.74 6.94
CA ARG A 45 0.01 1.06 7.11
C ARG A 45 0.25 2.58 7.04
N HIS A 46 -0.40 3.26 6.11
CA HIS A 46 -0.32 4.71 6.01
C HIS A 46 -0.88 5.40 7.26
N LEU A 47 -2.06 5.01 7.73
CA LEU A 47 -2.67 5.54 8.95
C LEU A 47 -1.75 5.30 10.15
N ASN A 48 -1.20 4.09 10.28
CA ASN A 48 -0.32 3.73 11.38
C ASN A 48 0.97 4.59 11.42
N ASN A 49 1.64 4.72 10.27
CA ASN A 49 2.92 5.45 10.19
C ASN A 49 2.76 6.97 10.27
N PHE A 50 1.73 7.54 9.62
CA PHE A 50 1.62 8.99 9.44
C PHE A 50 0.63 9.64 10.40
N HIS A 51 -0.43 8.94 10.81
CA HIS A 51 -1.51 9.52 11.60
C HIS A 51 -1.55 9.02 13.04
N TYR A 52 -1.44 7.71 13.25
CA TYR A 52 -1.50 7.13 14.59
C TYR A 52 -0.16 7.16 15.32
N LYS A 53 0.95 7.45 14.62
CA LYS A 53 2.33 7.38 15.15
C LYS A 53 2.42 6.27 16.21
N LYS A 54 2.05 5.03 15.89
CA LYS A 54 2.26 3.96 16.88
C LYS A 54 3.75 3.95 17.14
N ARG A 55 4.11 4.37 18.36
CA ARG A 55 5.47 4.39 18.90
C ARG A 55 6.15 3.12 18.41
N GLY A 56 7.16 3.32 17.56
CA GLY A 56 7.69 2.27 16.72
C GLY A 56 8.17 1.05 17.50
N PHE A 57 8.32 -0.05 16.79
CA PHE A 57 9.20 -1.13 17.21
C PHE A 57 10.59 -0.52 17.44
N TYR A 58 10.94 -0.29 18.69
CA TYR A 58 12.27 0.14 19.08
C TYR A 58 13.21 -1.05 18.85
N CYS A 59 14.32 -0.80 18.16
CA CYS A 59 15.38 -1.79 18.05
C CYS A 59 16.12 -1.85 19.39
N ASN A 60 15.85 -2.87 20.20
CA ASN A 60 16.59 -3.17 21.44
C ASN A 60 18.06 -3.60 21.21
N LYS A 61 18.60 -3.46 19.98
CA LYS A 61 19.98 -3.84 19.62
C LYS A 61 20.82 -2.70 19.07
N CYS A 62 20.29 -1.47 19.03
CA CYS A 62 21.05 -0.29 18.60
C CYS A 62 21.12 0.71 19.76
N ASP A 63 21.79 0.30 20.84
CA ASP A 63 22.41 1.18 21.83
C ASP A 63 23.83 0.63 22.07
N SER A 64 24.72 0.94 21.13
CA SER A 64 26.18 0.78 21.20
C SER A 64 26.82 1.61 20.08
#